data_AF-A0A087YME3-F1
#
_entry.id   AF-A0A087YME3-F1
#
_cell.length_a   1.000
_cell.length_b   1.000
_cell.length_c   1.000
_cell.angle_alpha   90.00
_cell.angle_beta   90.00
_cell.angle_gamma   90.00
#
_symmetry.space_group_name_H-M   'P 1'
#
loop_
_entity.id
_entity.type
_entity.pdbx_description
1 polymer ?
#
loop_
_entity_poly.entity_id
_entity_poly.type
_entity_poly.pdbx_seq_one_letter_code
_entity_poly.pdbx_strand_id
1 'polypeptide(L)'
;MSSEQTFSGPEPDQHRRVTVKSNPGFLERLSETAGGTVVGVGLFFLSIYILFTNEGRALQTACSLDEGLSQVKSLDSYPILDLQNNNRLVHLSAQLQTLTPLHDPSYRVVVQAVKLRRQVEMYQWVELSESRDYKENGETKTETTYTYNTEWKSEVVNSRNFDKEIGHQNPSAMPVESVTVVAQEVRVGPLILSKGLVERINDFQTLRLKDLSAFVVDPFLSVHDDYFYHTQFPLRPQVGDVRVRFSFAGLSGENSHLGPPLTVSIVAMQRGEKLVPFKTKSGDFLEIIYLEELTAQEVFAKEHQYNTMKTWGLRAAGWFLMFVSIQLTTRILYTLVDWVPLLRDLVSFGLKIFALCLSCSLSLLVIGVGWLFYRPLVAAGLGALALLPVFLARSGLPQKKNE
;
A
#
# COMPACT_ATOMS: atom_id res chain seq x y z
N MET A 1 40.66 -28.32 37.83
CA MET A 1 40.83 -26.96 37.26
C MET A 1 39.77 -26.82 36.19
N SER A 2 38.53 -26.59 36.61
CA SER A 2 37.92 -25.25 36.65
C SER A 2 37.69 -24.74 35.23
N SER A 3 36.62 -25.23 34.60
CA SER A 3 36.04 -24.64 33.40
C SER A 3 35.48 -23.27 33.76
N GLU A 4 36.14 -22.22 33.29
CA GLU A 4 35.67 -20.84 33.37
C GLU A 4 34.33 -20.72 32.66
N GLN A 5 33.26 -20.53 33.44
CA GLN A 5 32.03 -19.94 32.94
C GLN A 5 32.32 -18.47 32.70
N THR A 6 32.49 -18.10 31.44
CA THR A 6 32.44 -16.70 31.00
C THR A 6 31.03 -16.17 31.24
N PHE A 7 30.82 -15.55 32.40
CA PHE A 7 29.67 -14.68 32.64
C PHE A 7 29.80 -13.50 31.67
N SER A 8 29.08 -13.54 30.57
CA SER A 8 28.75 -12.34 29.80
C SER A 8 27.97 -11.41 30.72
N GLY A 9 28.60 -10.31 31.15
CA GLY A 9 27.90 -9.26 31.88
C GLY A 9 26.69 -8.76 31.07
N PRO A 10 25.68 -8.18 31.73
CA PRO A 10 24.53 -7.62 31.00
C PRO A 10 25.03 -6.58 30.00
N GLU A 11 24.69 -6.75 28.72
CA GLU A 11 24.89 -5.69 27.73
C GLU A 11 24.15 -4.45 28.26
N PRO A 12 24.80 -3.27 28.35
CA PRO A 12 24.23 -2.09 29.01
C PRO A 12 22.90 -1.64 28.39
N ASP A 13 22.72 -1.96 27.11
CA ASP A 13 21.60 -1.61 26.25
C ASP A 13 20.63 -2.77 26.01
N GLN A 14 20.66 -3.80 26.86
CA GLN A 14 19.68 -4.88 26.85
C GLN A 14 19.23 -5.24 28.27
N HIS A 15 17.93 -5.45 28.46
CA HIS A 15 17.41 -6.06 29.69
C HIS A 15 16.19 -6.93 29.43
N ARG A 16 15.84 -7.74 30.42
CA ARG A 16 14.71 -8.66 30.35
C ARG A 16 13.71 -8.42 31.45
N ARG A 17 12.44 -8.55 31.10
CA ARG A 17 11.30 -8.46 32.01
C ARG A 17 10.48 -9.74 31.90
N VAL A 18 10.30 -10.42 33.02
CA VAL A 18 9.46 -11.61 33.08
C VAL A 18 8.12 -11.22 33.68
N THR A 19 7.04 -11.56 33.00
CA THR A 19 5.67 -11.42 33.49
C THR A 19 5.03 -12.80 33.60
N VAL A 20 4.36 -13.06 34.71
CA VAL A 20 3.64 -14.33 34.93
C VAL A 20 2.21 -14.14 34.45
N LYS A 21 1.78 -14.95 33.50
CA LYS A 21 0.37 -15.08 33.13
C LYS A 21 -0.23 -16.28 33.86
N SER A 22 -1.29 -16.03 34.62
CA SER A 22 -2.12 -17.11 35.16
C SER A 22 -2.64 -17.95 33.99
N ASN A 23 -2.67 -19.28 34.16
CA ASN A 23 -3.30 -20.15 33.17
C ASN A 23 -4.78 -19.79 33.10
N PRO A 24 -5.32 -19.41 31.92
CA PRO A 24 -6.70 -18.96 31.83
C PRO A 24 -7.64 -20.12 32.14
N GLY A 25 -8.64 -19.85 32.98
CA GLY A 25 -9.68 -20.82 33.35
C GLY A 25 -10.58 -21.17 32.17
N PHE A 26 -11.44 -22.18 32.31
CA PHE A 26 -12.37 -22.60 31.24
C PHE A 26 -13.28 -21.46 30.76
N LEU A 27 -13.83 -20.67 31.69
CA LEU A 27 -14.68 -19.51 31.38
C LEU A 27 -13.91 -18.39 30.68
N GLU A 28 -12.66 -18.16 31.07
CA GLU A 28 -11.80 -17.14 30.48
C GLU A 28 -11.44 -17.51 29.02
N ARG A 29 -11.07 -18.78 28.78
CA ARG A 29 -10.86 -19.32 27.42
C ARG A 29 -12.11 -19.26 26.56
N LEU A 30 -13.29 -19.54 27.12
CA LEU A 30 -14.57 -19.41 26.41
C LEU A 30 -14.91 -17.94 26.10
N SER A 31 -14.61 -17.02 27.01
CA SER A 31 -14.85 -15.58 26.78
C SER A 31 -13.93 -15.02 25.70
N GLU A 32 -12.66 -15.43 25.68
CA GLU A 32 -11.69 -15.07 24.63
C GLU A 32 -12.11 -15.63 23.27
N THR A 33 -12.61 -16.87 23.21
CA THR A 33 -13.10 -17.44 21.95
C THR A 33 -14.42 -16.85 21.49
N ALA A 34 -15.32 -16.46 22.40
CA ALA A 34 -16.54 -15.74 22.08
C ALA A 34 -16.25 -14.38 21.42
N GLY A 35 -15.28 -13.62 21.94
CA GLY A 35 -14.80 -12.39 21.31
C GLY A 35 -14.27 -12.63 19.89
N GLY A 36 -13.46 -13.68 19.72
CA GLY A 36 -12.97 -14.10 18.41
C GLY A 36 -14.07 -14.48 17.43
N THR A 37 -15.15 -15.11 17.90
CA THR A 37 -16.31 -15.47 17.06
C THR A 37 -17.07 -14.24 16.58
N VAL A 38 -17.30 -13.23 17.43
CA VAL A 38 -17.96 -11.97 17.01
C VAL A 38 -17.14 -11.26 15.93
N VAL A 39 -15.82 -11.18 16.11
CA VAL A 39 -14.91 -10.65 15.09
C VAL A 39 -14.99 -11.48 13.81
N GLY A 40 -15.01 -12.81 13.93
CA GLY A 40 -15.19 -13.73 12.81
C GLY A 40 -16.46 -13.44 12.00
N VAL A 41 -17.61 -13.29 12.65
CA VAL A 41 -18.87 -12.93 11.98
C VAL A 41 -18.77 -11.59 11.27
N GLY A 42 -18.16 -10.58 11.88
CA GLY A 42 -17.94 -9.28 11.23
C GLY A 42 -17.08 -9.39 9.97
N LEU A 43 -15.97 -10.13 10.04
CA LEU A 43 -15.10 -10.39 8.89
C LEU A 43 -15.79 -11.19 7.79
N PHE A 44 -16.71 -12.09 8.14
CA PHE A 44 -17.49 -12.85 7.18
C PHE A 44 -18.35 -11.93 6.30
N PHE A 45 -19.14 -11.03 6.90
CA PHE A 45 -19.93 -10.08 6.13
C PHE A 45 -19.08 -9.07 5.35
N LEU A 46 -17.96 -8.63 5.93
CA LEU A 46 -17.00 -7.77 5.24
C LEU A 46 -16.42 -8.47 3.99
N SER A 47 -16.10 -9.76 4.09
CA SER A 47 -15.60 -10.54 2.95
C SER A 47 -16.61 -10.62 1.82
N ILE A 48 -17.89 -10.86 2.14
CA ILE A 48 -18.99 -10.86 1.15
C ILE A 48 -19.11 -9.49 0.49
N TYR A 49 -19.11 -8.42 1.28
CA TYR A 49 -19.21 -7.05 0.77
C TYR A 49 -18.06 -6.72 -0.19
N ILE A 50 -16.81 -7.03 0.19
CA ILE A 50 -15.63 -6.79 -0.64
C ILE A 50 -15.72 -7.59 -1.95
N LEU A 51 -16.02 -8.89 -1.88
CA LEU A 51 -16.12 -9.75 -3.06
C LEU A 51 -17.22 -9.27 -4.02
N PHE A 52 -18.41 -8.97 -3.50
CA PHE A 52 -19.55 -8.56 -4.31
C PHE A 52 -19.35 -7.17 -4.94
N THR A 53 -18.94 -6.17 -4.17
CA THR A 53 -18.74 -4.80 -4.69
C THR A 53 -17.54 -4.70 -5.63
N ASN A 54 -16.52 -5.56 -5.46
CA ASN A 54 -15.39 -5.63 -6.38
C ASN A 54 -15.81 -6.03 -7.80
N GLU A 55 -16.80 -6.93 -7.97
CA GLU A 55 -17.31 -7.29 -9.30
C GLU A 55 -17.96 -6.10 -10.02
N GLY A 56 -18.78 -5.33 -9.29
CA GLY A 56 -19.42 -4.12 -9.81
C GLY A 56 -18.40 -3.06 -10.19
N ARG A 57 -17.45 -2.76 -9.28
CA ARG A 57 -16.34 -1.84 -9.55
C ARG A 57 -15.52 -2.27 -10.76
N ALA A 58 -15.15 -3.54 -10.85
CA ALA A 58 -14.32 -4.06 -11.94
C ALA A 58 -15.00 -3.88 -13.29
N LEU A 59 -16.31 -4.13 -13.38
CA LEU A 59 -17.09 -3.90 -14.58
C LEU A 59 -17.23 -2.41 -14.90
N GLN A 60 -17.62 -1.59 -13.92
CA GLN A 60 -17.80 -0.15 -14.08
C GLN A 60 -16.53 0.51 -14.61
N THR A 61 -15.37 0.14 -14.05
CA THR A 61 -14.06 0.62 -14.52
C THR A 61 -13.76 0.12 -15.94
N ALA A 62 -14.01 -1.15 -16.24
CA ALA A 62 -13.81 -1.67 -17.60
C ALA A 62 -14.67 -0.92 -18.64
N CYS A 63 -15.97 -0.75 -18.39
CA CYS A 63 -16.86 0.00 -19.29
C CYS A 63 -16.47 1.48 -19.41
N SER A 64 -16.02 2.10 -18.32
CA SER A 64 -15.53 3.48 -18.33
C SER A 64 -14.26 3.63 -19.17
N LEU A 65 -13.36 2.66 -19.12
CA LEU A 65 -12.14 2.64 -19.93
C LEU A 65 -12.46 2.40 -21.41
N ASP A 66 -13.36 1.45 -21.72
CA ASP A 66 -13.81 1.21 -23.10
C ASP A 66 -14.50 2.45 -23.69
N GLU A 67 -15.36 3.09 -22.89
CA GLU A 67 -16.02 4.35 -23.23
C GLU A 67 -14.99 5.46 -23.49
N GLY A 68 -13.99 5.59 -22.61
CA GLY A 68 -12.91 6.55 -22.75
C GLY A 68 -12.10 6.33 -24.02
N LEU A 69 -11.67 5.10 -24.29
CA LEU A 69 -10.91 4.74 -25.48
C LEU A 69 -11.69 5.02 -26.77
N SER A 70 -13.02 4.87 -26.76
CA SER A 70 -13.85 5.19 -27.93
C SER A 70 -14.02 6.69 -28.20
N GLN A 71 -13.82 7.55 -27.19
CA GLN A 71 -14.03 9.00 -27.26
C GLN A 71 -12.74 9.81 -27.27
N VAL A 72 -11.62 9.21 -26.84
CA VAL A 72 -10.35 9.91 -26.67
C VAL A 72 -9.83 10.42 -28.01
N LYS A 73 -9.48 11.71 -28.05
CA LYS A 73 -8.77 12.30 -29.17
C LYS A 73 -7.29 12.41 -28.80
N SER A 74 -6.44 11.62 -29.46
CA SER A 74 -4.99 11.79 -29.36
C SER A 74 -4.58 13.12 -29.98
N LEU A 75 -3.76 13.83 -29.23
CA LEU A 75 -3.19 15.10 -29.59
C LEU A 75 -1.73 14.90 -29.96
N ASP A 76 -1.37 15.30 -31.17
CA ASP A 76 0.03 15.36 -31.59
C ASP A 76 0.75 16.51 -30.87
N SER A 77 2.08 16.62 -30.99
CA SER A 77 2.85 17.71 -30.38
C SER A 77 2.26 19.08 -30.78
N TYR A 78 1.57 19.74 -29.85
CA TYR A 78 0.89 21.00 -30.11
C TYR A 78 1.56 22.16 -29.38
N PRO A 79 2.25 23.06 -30.09
CA PRO A 79 2.74 24.30 -29.52
C PRO A 79 1.62 25.31 -29.21
N ILE A 80 0.38 25.08 -29.70
CA ILE A 80 -0.73 26.04 -29.63
C ILE A 80 -1.98 25.37 -29.04
N LEU A 81 -2.69 26.12 -28.20
CA LEU A 81 -3.97 25.71 -27.60
C LEU A 81 -5.08 25.64 -28.66
N ASP A 82 -5.63 24.45 -28.90
CA ASP A 82 -6.83 24.27 -29.72
C ASP A 82 -8.09 24.20 -28.85
N LEU A 83 -8.93 25.24 -28.94
CA LEU A 83 -10.19 25.33 -28.19
C LEU A 83 -11.29 24.41 -28.75
N GLN A 84 -11.14 23.82 -29.94
CA GLN A 84 -12.10 22.84 -30.49
C GLN A 84 -12.12 21.52 -29.69
N ASN A 85 -11.09 21.29 -28.89
CA ASN A 85 -10.99 20.13 -27.99
C ASN A 85 -11.66 20.38 -26.63
N ASN A 86 -12.22 21.57 -26.39
CA ASN A 86 -12.88 21.88 -25.13
C ASN A 86 -14.06 20.92 -24.84
N ASN A 87 -14.12 20.41 -23.61
CA ASN A 87 -15.01 19.35 -23.14
C ASN A 87 -14.87 17.99 -23.84
N ARG A 88 -13.76 17.76 -24.57
CA ARG A 88 -13.43 16.43 -25.11
C ARG A 88 -12.40 15.75 -24.23
N LEU A 89 -12.48 14.42 -24.18
CA LEU A 89 -11.42 13.60 -23.62
C LEU A 89 -10.24 13.60 -24.59
N VAL A 90 -9.08 14.03 -24.10
CA VAL A 90 -7.86 14.13 -24.90
C VAL A 90 -6.78 13.23 -24.33
N HIS A 91 -5.94 12.71 -25.22
CA HIS A 91 -4.68 12.05 -24.88
C HIS A 91 -3.54 12.91 -25.41
N LEU A 92 -2.48 13.12 -24.64
CA LEU A 92 -1.27 13.79 -25.11
C LEU A 92 -0.04 13.21 -24.42
N SER A 93 1.10 13.29 -25.12
CA SER A 93 2.42 12.98 -24.56
C SER A 93 3.32 14.20 -24.73
N ALA A 94 3.81 14.75 -23.62
CA ALA A 94 4.61 15.97 -23.64
C ALA A 94 5.50 16.10 -22.39
N GLN A 95 6.52 16.95 -22.50
CA GLN A 95 7.41 17.28 -21.40
C GLN A 95 6.69 18.15 -20.35
N LEU A 96 6.93 17.84 -19.08
CA LEU A 96 6.49 18.67 -17.97
C LEU A 96 7.24 20.01 -17.96
N GLN A 97 6.50 21.09 -17.71
CA GLN A 97 7.03 22.44 -17.61
C GLN A 97 6.49 23.11 -16.35
N THR A 98 7.35 23.81 -15.62
CA THR A 98 6.98 24.66 -14.49
C THR A 98 7.52 26.07 -14.71
N LEU A 99 6.76 27.09 -14.35
CA LEU A 99 7.10 28.49 -14.60
C LEU A 99 8.37 28.93 -13.84
N THR A 100 8.51 28.49 -12.59
CA THR A 100 9.62 28.83 -11.72
C THR A 100 10.22 27.57 -11.09
N PRO A 101 11.52 27.58 -10.76
CA PRO A 101 12.11 26.51 -9.98
C PRO A 101 11.58 26.51 -8.53
N LEU A 102 11.60 25.35 -7.90
CA LEU A 102 11.34 25.21 -6.46
C LEU A 102 12.63 25.48 -5.69
N HIS A 103 12.49 26.18 -4.55
CA HIS A 103 13.61 26.61 -3.72
C HIS A 103 13.38 26.22 -2.26
N ASP A 104 14.35 25.53 -1.65
CA ASP A 104 14.45 25.40 -0.19
C ASP A 104 15.49 26.42 0.32
N PRO A 105 15.05 27.50 1.00
CA PRO A 105 15.96 28.56 1.44
C PRO A 105 16.87 28.14 2.60
N SER A 106 16.49 27.13 3.39
CA SER A 106 17.28 26.67 4.54
C SER A 106 18.58 25.98 4.10
N TYR A 107 18.55 25.33 2.94
CA TYR A 107 19.69 24.59 2.39
C TYR A 107 20.17 25.14 1.03
N ARG A 108 19.57 26.25 0.56
CA ARG A 108 19.84 26.89 -0.74
C ARG A 108 19.74 25.91 -1.92
N VAL A 109 18.83 24.93 -1.80
CA VAL A 109 18.58 23.93 -2.85
C VAL A 109 17.57 24.51 -3.84
N VAL A 110 17.94 24.54 -5.12
CA VAL A 110 17.08 25.02 -6.22
C VAL A 110 16.95 23.90 -7.25
N VAL A 111 15.73 23.48 -7.55
CA VAL A 111 15.44 22.47 -8.58
C VAL A 111 14.21 22.87 -9.38
N GLN A 112 14.31 22.85 -10.71
CA GLN A 112 13.15 23.03 -11.58
C GLN A 112 12.46 21.68 -11.80
N ALA A 113 11.46 21.42 -10.96
CA ALA A 113 10.66 20.20 -10.97
C ALA A 113 9.24 20.47 -10.43
N VAL A 114 8.34 19.50 -10.56
CA VAL A 114 6.97 19.58 -10.07
C VAL A 114 6.91 19.50 -8.54
N LYS A 115 7.73 18.65 -7.91
CA LYS A 115 7.82 18.54 -6.45
C LYS A 115 9.26 18.55 -5.99
N LEU A 116 9.53 19.21 -4.86
CA LEU A 116 10.78 19.17 -4.12
C LEU A 116 10.48 18.72 -2.69
N ARG A 117 11.13 17.66 -2.24
CA ARG A 117 10.94 17.06 -0.93
C ARG A 117 12.22 17.11 -0.13
N ARG A 118 12.15 17.76 1.03
CA ARG A 118 13.12 17.68 2.11
C ARG A 118 12.71 16.57 3.07
N GLN A 119 13.53 15.55 3.20
CA GLN A 119 13.38 14.48 4.19
C GLN A 119 14.37 14.71 5.31
N VAL A 120 13.87 14.77 6.53
CA VAL A 120 14.65 14.98 7.74
C VAL A 120 14.59 13.72 8.60
N GLU A 121 15.74 13.30 9.10
CA GLU A 121 15.86 12.23 10.07
C GLU A 121 16.73 12.70 11.23
N MET A 122 16.40 12.25 12.44
CA MET A 122 17.17 12.52 13.64
C MET A 122 17.71 11.20 14.20
N TYR A 123 18.98 11.20 14.57
CA TYR A 123 19.63 10.06 15.20
C TYR A 123 19.16 9.96 16.65
N GLN A 124 18.54 8.85 17.01
CA GLN A 124 17.76 8.71 18.24
C GLN A 124 17.83 7.26 18.74
N TRP A 125 17.66 7.06 20.04
CA TRP A 125 17.41 5.76 20.61
C TRP A 125 16.07 5.18 20.14
N VAL A 126 16.05 3.87 19.93
CA VAL A 126 14.88 3.07 19.56
C VAL A 126 14.87 1.83 20.46
N GLU A 127 13.72 1.55 21.05
CA GLU A 127 13.48 0.33 21.82
C GLU A 127 12.88 -0.76 20.91
N LEU A 128 13.53 -1.92 20.89
CA LEU A 128 13.06 -3.13 20.24
C LEU A 128 12.65 -4.13 21.33
N SER A 129 11.46 -4.69 21.23
CA SER A 129 10.95 -5.67 22.20
C SER A 129 10.69 -7.02 21.54
N GLU A 130 11.27 -8.08 22.09
CA GLU A 130 10.99 -9.46 21.70
C GLU A 130 10.40 -10.24 22.87
N SER A 131 9.26 -10.90 22.67
CA SER A 131 8.59 -11.65 23.73
C SER A 131 8.57 -13.15 23.42
N ARG A 132 8.85 -13.96 24.43
CA ARG A 132 8.79 -15.42 24.34
C ARG A 132 8.02 -15.99 25.53
N ASP A 133 7.07 -16.87 25.23
CA ASP A 133 6.33 -17.63 26.24
C ASP A 133 7.02 -18.96 26.53
N TYR A 134 7.13 -19.30 27.82
CA TYR A 134 7.60 -20.60 28.30
C TYR A 134 6.83 -21.04 29.54
N LYS A 135 6.86 -22.35 29.82
CA LYS A 135 6.21 -22.92 31.00
C LYS A 135 7.24 -23.23 32.07
N GLU A 136 6.98 -22.79 33.29
CA GLU A 136 7.83 -23.05 34.44
C GLU A 136 6.94 -23.27 35.67
N ASN A 137 7.14 -24.38 36.39
CA ASN A 137 6.36 -24.74 37.58
C ASN A 137 4.83 -24.76 37.39
N GLY A 138 4.36 -25.07 36.18
CA GLY A 138 2.93 -25.12 35.86
C GLY A 138 2.31 -23.77 35.49
N GLU A 139 3.04 -22.66 35.60
CA GLU A 139 2.60 -21.32 35.18
C GLU A 139 3.15 -20.97 33.79
N THR A 140 2.40 -20.16 33.03
CA THR A 140 2.88 -19.62 31.75
C THR A 140 3.56 -18.29 32.02
N LYS A 141 4.86 -18.19 31.72
CA LYS A 141 5.64 -16.96 31.86
C LYS A 141 5.97 -16.39 30.50
N THR A 142 5.83 -15.07 30.37
CA THR A 142 6.26 -14.30 29.19
C THR A 142 7.54 -13.56 29.56
N GLU A 143 8.66 -13.93 28.95
CA GLU A 143 9.92 -13.17 29.02
C GLU A 143 9.95 -12.19 27.84
N THR A 144 9.98 -10.90 28.13
CA THR A 144 10.17 -9.83 27.15
C THR A 144 11.60 -9.31 27.28
N THR A 145 12.37 -9.39 26.20
CA THR A 145 13.70 -8.81 26.09
C THR A 145 13.59 -7.47 25.36
N TYR A 146 14.08 -6.41 26.00
CA TYR A 146 14.18 -5.08 25.43
C TYR A 146 15.63 -4.81 25.03
N THR A 147 15.82 -4.33 23.81
CA THR A 147 17.12 -3.95 23.24
C THR A 147 17.04 -2.51 22.76
N TYR A 148 18.04 -1.70 23.11
CA TYR A 148 18.10 -0.28 22.76
C TYR A 148 19.20 -0.04 21.74
N ASN A 149 18.84 0.51 20.58
CA ASN A 149 19.80 0.86 19.53
C ASN A 149 19.58 2.29 19.07
N THR A 150 20.64 2.96 18.63
CA THR A 150 20.54 4.28 18.02
C THR A 150 20.36 4.17 16.50
N GLU A 151 19.29 4.77 15.98
CA GLU A 151 18.93 4.74 14.57
C GLU A 151 18.53 6.13 14.07
N TRP A 152 18.62 6.34 12.76
CA TRP A 152 18.02 7.49 12.10
C TRP A 152 16.52 7.25 11.92
N LYS A 153 15.68 8.11 12.52
CA LYS A 153 14.22 8.06 12.38
C LYS A 153 13.68 9.38 11.82
N SER A 154 12.69 9.28 10.95
CA SER A 154 11.99 10.44 10.37
C SER A 154 10.93 11.05 11.29
N GLU A 155 10.68 10.41 12.43
CA GLU A 155 9.75 10.86 13.48
C GLU A 155 10.46 10.91 14.83
N VAL A 156 9.92 11.71 15.75
CA VAL A 156 10.45 11.83 17.11
C VAL A 156 10.05 10.60 17.91
N VAL A 157 11.04 9.84 18.39
CA VAL A 157 10.80 8.68 19.25
C VAL A 157 10.74 9.15 20.70
N ASN A 158 9.55 9.11 21.28
CA ASN A 158 9.35 9.52 22.66
C ASN A 158 9.95 8.49 23.64
N SER A 159 11.17 8.75 24.11
CA SER A 159 11.89 7.88 25.04
C SER A 159 11.22 7.72 26.40
N ARG A 160 10.24 8.57 26.76
CA ARG A 160 9.46 8.40 28.01
C ARG A 160 8.59 7.15 28.01
N ASN A 161 8.35 6.58 26.83
CA ASN A 161 7.60 5.34 26.68
C ASN A 161 8.48 4.09 26.73
N PHE A 162 9.81 4.24 26.86
CA PHE A 162 10.72 3.11 26.98
C PHE A 162 10.56 2.42 28.33
N ASP A 163 10.69 1.10 28.36
CA ASP A 163 10.71 0.29 29.59
C ASP A 163 11.88 0.73 30.50
N LYS A 164 13.01 1.13 29.90
CA LYS A 164 14.14 1.78 30.58
C LYS A 164 14.56 3.06 29.85
N GLU A 165 14.09 4.20 30.37
CA GLU A 165 14.46 5.53 29.83
C GLU A 165 15.88 5.97 30.24
N ILE A 166 16.36 5.56 31.42
CA ILE A 166 17.63 6.03 31.98
C ILE A 166 18.80 5.51 31.13
N GLY A 167 19.49 6.44 30.46
CA GLY A 167 20.57 6.15 29.51
C GLY A 167 20.14 6.26 28.04
N HIS A 168 18.83 6.33 27.77
CA HIS A 168 18.23 6.23 26.44
C HIS A 168 17.33 7.43 26.10
N GLN A 169 17.71 8.62 26.54
CA GLN A 169 16.91 9.83 26.38
C GLN A 169 17.03 10.40 24.96
N ASN A 170 15.88 10.73 24.36
CA ASN A 170 15.80 11.40 23.06
C ASN A 170 15.34 12.86 23.21
N PRO A 171 15.69 13.75 22.26
CA PRO A 171 15.09 15.08 22.18
C PRO A 171 13.58 15.01 22.00
N SER A 172 12.85 15.97 22.57
CA SER A 172 11.39 16.00 22.51
C SER A 172 10.82 16.52 21.18
N ALA A 173 11.68 17.07 20.30
CA ALA A 173 11.28 17.63 19.02
C ALA A 173 12.46 17.57 18.02
N MET A 174 12.14 17.56 16.73
CA MET A 174 13.15 17.77 15.68
C MET A 174 13.39 19.27 15.48
N PRO A 175 14.65 19.72 15.32
CA PRO A 175 14.96 21.13 15.05
C PRO A 175 14.63 21.55 13.60
N VAL A 176 14.46 20.59 12.68
CA VAL A 176 14.10 20.82 11.29
C VAL A 176 12.98 19.86 10.90
N GLU A 177 12.01 20.34 10.13
CA GLU A 177 10.88 19.53 9.68
C GLU A 177 11.04 19.06 8.23
N SER A 178 10.51 17.87 7.94
CA SER A 178 10.34 17.40 6.57
C SER A 178 9.26 18.21 5.86
N VAL A 179 9.49 18.57 4.60
CA VAL A 179 8.51 19.33 3.81
C VAL A 179 8.53 18.87 2.36
N THR A 180 7.36 18.84 1.73
CA THR A 180 7.24 18.70 0.27
C THR A 180 6.61 19.96 -0.30
N VAL A 181 7.36 20.67 -1.12
CA VAL A 181 6.88 21.84 -1.87
C VAL A 181 6.46 21.37 -3.26
N VAL A 182 5.31 21.88 -3.73
CA VAL A 182 4.75 21.56 -5.04
C VAL A 182 4.68 22.84 -5.86
N ALA A 183 5.01 22.76 -7.16
CA ALA A 183 4.90 23.88 -8.07
C ALA A 183 3.46 24.41 -8.13
N GLN A 184 3.31 25.74 -8.15
CA GLN A 184 1.99 26.39 -8.19
C GLN A 184 1.22 26.02 -9.47
N GLU A 185 1.93 25.93 -10.58
CA GLU A 185 1.40 25.60 -11.89
C GLU A 185 2.33 24.63 -12.61
N VAL A 186 1.75 23.55 -13.12
CA VAL A 186 2.43 22.51 -13.87
C VAL A 186 1.77 22.40 -15.23
N ARG A 187 2.56 22.49 -16.28
CA ARG A 187 2.11 22.50 -17.66
C ARG A 187 2.66 21.34 -18.47
N VAL A 188 1.93 21.04 -19.54
CA VAL A 188 2.35 20.20 -20.66
C VAL A 188 1.97 20.94 -21.94
N GLY A 189 2.96 21.54 -22.60
CA GLY A 189 2.71 22.52 -23.66
C GLY A 189 1.78 23.65 -23.17
N PRO A 190 0.69 23.97 -23.88
CA PRO A 190 -0.21 25.07 -23.50
C PRO A 190 -1.18 24.70 -22.36
N LEU A 191 -1.22 23.44 -21.91
CA LEU A 191 -2.23 22.94 -20.98
C LEU A 191 -1.69 22.85 -19.54
N ILE A 192 -2.55 23.17 -18.57
CA ILE A 192 -2.28 23.15 -17.13
C ILE A 192 -2.86 21.87 -16.52
N LEU A 193 -2.07 21.17 -15.72
CA LEU A 193 -2.50 19.96 -15.01
C LEU A 193 -3.42 20.32 -13.83
N SER A 194 -4.44 19.48 -13.60
CA SER A 194 -5.22 19.52 -12.36
C SER A 194 -4.38 19.12 -11.15
N LYS A 195 -4.91 19.41 -9.95
CA LYS A 195 -4.32 18.90 -8.70
C LYS A 195 -4.23 17.37 -8.68
N GLY A 196 -5.25 16.66 -9.19
CA GLY A 196 -5.28 15.19 -9.22
C GLY A 196 -4.18 14.59 -10.10
N LEU A 197 -3.86 15.23 -11.23
CA LEU A 197 -2.73 14.84 -12.08
C LEU A 197 -1.39 15.12 -11.40
N VAL A 198 -1.22 16.31 -10.81
CA VAL A 198 0.02 16.69 -10.09
C VAL A 198 0.27 15.78 -8.88
N GLU A 199 -0.77 15.39 -8.15
CA GLU A 199 -0.68 14.48 -7.01
C GLU A 199 -0.12 13.10 -7.39
N ARG A 200 -0.38 12.62 -8.61
CA ARG A 200 0.12 11.33 -9.12
C ARG A 200 1.60 11.34 -9.53
N ILE A 201 2.22 12.50 -9.70
CA ILE A 201 3.65 12.63 -10.02
C ILE A 201 4.46 12.39 -8.74
N ASN A 202 4.91 11.15 -8.52
CA ASN A 202 5.61 10.72 -7.30
C ASN A 202 6.90 9.93 -7.59
N ASP A 203 7.49 10.11 -8.76
CA ASP A 203 8.81 9.58 -9.17
C ASP A 203 9.95 10.29 -8.44
N PHE A 204 9.97 10.22 -7.10
CA PHE A 204 10.99 10.91 -6.32
C PHE A 204 12.38 10.31 -6.59
N GLN A 205 13.24 11.13 -7.19
CA GLN A 205 14.65 10.85 -7.42
C GLN A 205 15.47 11.61 -6.38
N THR A 206 16.48 10.96 -5.81
CA THR A 206 17.38 11.61 -4.84
C THR A 206 18.20 12.68 -5.57
N LEU A 207 18.20 13.89 -5.01
CA LEU A 207 19.05 14.97 -5.49
C LEU A 207 20.49 14.69 -5.03
N ARG A 208 21.38 14.42 -5.97
CA ARG A 208 22.77 14.14 -5.63
C ARG A 208 23.51 15.44 -5.36
N LEU A 209 24.09 15.58 -4.18
CA LEU A 209 24.73 16.82 -3.74
C LEU A 209 26.05 17.07 -4.47
N LYS A 210 26.67 16.03 -5.02
CA LYS A 210 27.81 16.17 -5.96
C LYS A 210 27.45 16.96 -7.23
N ASP A 211 26.18 16.94 -7.62
CA ASP A 211 25.69 17.62 -8.82
C ASP A 211 25.38 19.12 -8.50
N LEU A 212 25.28 19.48 -7.21
CA LEU A 212 25.17 20.87 -6.71
C LEU A 212 26.59 21.43 -6.47
N SER A 213 27.21 21.97 -7.52
CA SER A 213 28.56 22.56 -7.49
C SER A 213 28.77 23.55 -6.32
N ALA A 214 29.70 23.24 -5.41
CA ALA A 214 30.54 24.16 -4.63
C ALA A 214 29.92 25.43 -3.99
N PHE A 215 28.76 25.32 -3.34
CA PHE A 215 28.25 26.43 -2.51
C PHE A 215 28.69 26.29 -1.06
N VAL A 216 29.09 27.42 -0.47
CA VAL A 216 29.43 27.62 0.95
C VAL A 216 28.42 26.91 1.82
N VAL A 217 28.75 25.67 2.20
CA VAL A 217 28.03 24.95 3.23
C VAL A 217 28.25 25.78 4.49
N ASP A 218 27.15 26.28 5.06
CA ASP A 218 27.26 27.08 6.28
C ASP A 218 28.12 26.32 7.31
N PRO A 219 28.92 26.99 8.16
CA PRO A 219 29.91 26.31 9.01
C PRO A 219 29.36 25.20 9.93
N PHE A 220 28.04 25.16 10.13
CA PHE A 220 27.32 24.19 10.95
C PHE A 220 26.78 22.98 10.16
N LEU A 221 26.95 22.95 8.83
CA LEU A 221 26.52 21.86 7.97
C LEU A 221 27.75 21.08 7.47
N SER A 222 27.64 19.75 7.41
CA SER A 222 28.57 18.91 6.67
C SER A 222 27.81 18.08 5.63
N VAL A 223 28.48 17.68 4.55
CA VAL A 223 27.88 16.92 3.46
C VAL A 223 28.54 15.55 3.36
N HIS A 224 27.74 14.49 3.40
CA HIS A 224 28.19 13.11 3.25
C HIS A 224 27.07 12.26 2.65
N ASP A 225 27.38 11.39 1.68
CA ASP A 225 26.42 10.48 1.02
C ASP A 225 25.06 11.12 0.61
N ASP A 226 25.09 12.29 -0.04
CA ASP A 226 23.91 13.06 -0.45
C ASP A 226 22.98 13.53 0.69
N TYR A 227 23.48 13.57 1.92
CA TYR A 227 22.84 14.21 3.07
C TYR A 227 23.58 15.48 3.50
N PHE A 228 22.80 16.48 3.93
CA PHE A 228 23.27 17.55 4.79
C PHE A 228 23.14 17.12 6.25
N TYR A 229 24.23 17.19 7.00
CA TYR A 229 24.28 16.86 8.41
C TYR A 229 24.42 18.13 9.25
N HIS A 230 23.61 18.24 10.31
CA HIS A 230 23.73 19.26 11.36
C HIS A 230 24.74 18.81 12.42
N THR A 231 25.89 18.28 11.99
CA THR A 231 26.99 17.82 12.83
C THR A 231 28.29 17.88 12.04
N GLN A 232 29.42 18.05 12.71
CA GLN A 232 30.75 18.03 12.09
C GLN A 232 31.26 16.59 11.86
N PHE A 233 30.65 15.60 12.51
CA PHE A 233 31.11 14.21 12.49
C PHE A 233 30.02 13.26 11.96
N PRO A 234 29.69 13.30 10.65
CA PRO A 234 28.60 12.50 10.08
C PRO A 234 28.79 10.98 10.26
N LEU A 235 30.04 10.52 10.39
CA LEU A 235 30.39 9.11 10.63
C LEU A 235 30.36 8.69 12.11
N ARG A 236 30.13 9.63 13.03
CA ARG A 236 29.99 9.39 14.48
C ARG A 236 28.81 10.18 15.02
N PRO A 237 27.58 9.88 14.54
CA PRO A 237 26.41 10.64 14.94
C PRO A 237 26.10 10.46 16.43
N GLN A 238 25.60 11.52 17.04
CA GLN A 238 25.14 11.54 18.42
C GLN A 238 23.62 11.70 18.48
N VAL A 239 23.03 11.29 19.59
CA VAL A 239 21.58 11.43 19.78
C VAL A 239 21.18 12.90 19.68
N GLY A 240 20.22 13.18 18.80
CA GLY A 240 19.79 14.53 18.44
C GLY A 240 20.44 15.12 17.19
N ASP A 241 21.49 14.48 16.64
CA ASP A 241 22.03 14.87 15.33
C ASP A 241 20.96 14.71 14.26
N VAL A 242 20.93 15.65 13.32
CA VAL A 242 19.96 15.67 12.22
C VAL A 242 20.67 15.52 10.89
N ARG A 243 20.10 14.71 10.01
CA ARG A 243 20.48 14.63 8.60
C ARG A 243 19.30 14.92 7.70
N VAL A 244 19.58 15.55 6.57
CA VAL A 244 18.59 16.03 5.63
C VAL A 244 18.96 15.62 4.22
N ARG A 245 18.02 15.00 3.51
CA ARG A 245 18.16 14.62 2.11
C ARG A 245 17.09 15.30 1.27
N PHE A 246 17.47 15.69 0.06
CA PHE A 246 16.55 16.24 -0.91
C PHE A 246 16.21 15.20 -1.99
N SER A 247 14.96 15.24 -2.43
CA SER A 247 14.49 14.48 -3.59
C SER A 247 13.52 15.35 -4.39
N PHE A 248 13.42 15.09 -5.69
CA PHE A 248 12.51 15.81 -6.58
C PHE A 248 11.71 14.83 -7.44
N ALA A 249 10.53 15.23 -7.90
CA ALA A 249 9.68 14.45 -8.79
C ALA A 249 9.15 15.34 -9.93
N GLY A 250 9.02 14.76 -11.14
CA GLY A 250 8.63 15.50 -12.33
C GLY A 250 9.60 16.59 -12.73
N LEU A 251 10.83 16.23 -13.13
CA LEU A 251 11.82 17.18 -13.61
C LEU A 251 11.26 17.99 -14.80
N SER A 252 11.44 19.32 -14.81
CA SER A 252 10.76 20.20 -15.76
C SER A 252 11.66 21.27 -16.42
N GLY A 253 12.95 21.31 -16.08
CA GLY A 253 13.90 22.28 -16.63
C GLY A 253 14.61 21.77 -17.89
N GLU A 254 14.48 22.49 -19.02
CA GLU A 254 15.08 22.11 -20.33
C GLU A 254 16.61 22.06 -20.31
N ASN A 255 17.26 22.87 -19.47
CA ASN A 255 18.72 22.97 -19.35
C ASN A 255 19.22 22.51 -17.96
N SER A 256 18.53 21.56 -17.35
CA SER A 256 18.92 21.05 -16.04
C SER A 256 20.13 20.12 -16.15
N HIS A 257 21.13 20.31 -15.29
CA HIS A 257 22.23 19.36 -15.12
C HIS A 257 21.76 17.99 -14.60
N LEU A 258 20.52 17.92 -14.10
CA LEU A 258 19.90 16.70 -13.57
C LEU A 258 19.30 15.81 -14.67
N GLY A 259 19.21 16.28 -15.91
CA GLY A 259 18.65 15.54 -17.05
C GLY A 259 17.58 16.31 -17.83
N PRO A 260 17.04 15.71 -18.90
CA PRO A 260 15.97 16.33 -19.68
C PRO A 260 14.66 16.39 -18.89
N PRO A 261 13.74 17.31 -19.22
CA PRO A 261 12.39 17.32 -18.66
C PRO A 261 11.69 15.98 -18.81
N LEU A 262 10.93 15.58 -17.80
CA LEU A 262 10.18 14.33 -17.80
C LEU A 262 9.02 14.42 -18.80
N THR A 263 9.02 13.51 -19.77
CA THR A 263 7.86 13.29 -20.65
C THR A 263 6.80 12.48 -19.92
N VAL A 264 5.55 12.95 -19.99
CA VAL A 264 4.39 12.28 -19.41
C VAL A 264 3.31 12.07 -20.47
N SER A 265 2.54 10.98 -20.31
CA SER A 265 1.33 10.73 -21.09
C SER A 265 0.10 10.93 -20.23
N ILE A 266 -0.82 11.79 -20.69
CA ILE A 266 -2.00 12.20 -19.93
C ILE A 266 -3.26 11.88 -20.72
N VAL A 267 -4.27 11.37 -20.02
CA VAL A 267 -5.64 11.24 -20.51
C VAL A 267 -6.57 11.99 -19.54
N ALA A 268 -7.15 13.09 -20.01
CA ALA A 268 -8.03 13.95 -19.22
C ALA A 268 -8.95 14.77 -20.15
N MET A 269 -9.97 15.41 -19.58
CA MET A 269 -10.81 16.33 -20.37
C MET A 269 -10.14 17.70 -20.44
N GLN A 270 -10.08 18.28 -21.64
CA GLN A 270 -9.65 19.67 -21.79
C GLN A 270 -10.81 20.62 -21.43
N ARG A 271 -10.55 21.58 -20.55
CA ARG A 271 -11.45 22.70 -20.21
C ARG A 271 -10.70 24.03 -20.32
N GLY A 272 -10.80 24.69 -21.46
CA GLY A 272 -9.93 25.83 -21.80
C GLY A 272 -8.47 25.39 -21.79
N GLU A 273 -7.65 26.01 -20.94
CA GLU A 273 -6.25 25.61 -20.70
C GLU A 273 -6.08 24.48 -19.68
N LYS A 274 -7.13 24.10 -18.94
CA LYS A 274 -6.98 23.14 -17.83
C LYS A 274 -7.32 21.72 -18.28
N LEU A 275 -6.51 20.76 -17.87
CA LEU A 275 -6.84 19.34 -17.90
C LEU A 275 -7.58 18.99 -16.61
N VAL A 276 -8.78 18.42 -16.73
CA VAL A 276 -9.66 18.12 -15.59
C VAL A 276 -10.25 16.70 -15.70
N PRO A 277 -10.79 16.13 -14.61
CA PRO A 277 -11.40 14.80 -14.66
C PRO A 277 -12.55 14.72 -15.66
N PHE A 278 -12.56 13.66 -16.47
CA PHE A 278 -13.67 13.34 -17.38
C PHE A 278 -14.62 12.33 -16.73
N LYS A 279 -15.87 12.68 -16.51
CA LYS A 279 -16.86 11.74 -15.99
C LYS A 279 -17.44 10.89 -17.12
N THR A 280 -17.26 9.58 -17.06
CA THR A 280 -17.87 8.65 -18.02
C THR A 280 -19.36 8.46 -17.72
N LYS A 281 -20.12 8.02 -18.72
CA LYS A 281 -21.51 7.59 -18.51
C LYS A 281 -21.57 6.35 -17.63
N SER A 282 -20.56 5.50 -17.74
CA SER A 282 -20.41 4.28 -16.96
C SER A 282 -20.19 4.54 -15.45
N GLY A 283 -19.64 5.71 -15.07
CA GLY A 283 -19.68 6.23 -13.71
C GLY A 283 -18.33 6.65 -13.12
N ASP A 284 -17.21 6.19 -13.69
CA ASP A 284 -15.87 6.54 -13.21
C ASP A 284 -15.37 7.87 -13.80
N PHE A 285 -14.36 8.43 -13.16
CA PHE A 285 -13.64 9.60 -13.66
C PHE A 285 -12.34 9.17 -14.33
N LEU A 286 -12.14 9.58 -15.58
CA LEU A 286 -10.88 9.41 -16.30
C LEU A 286 -10.03 10.67 -16.09
N GLU A 287 -8.95 10.48 -15.34
CA GLU A 287 -7.88 11.44 -15.11
C GLU A 287 -6.61 10.63 -14.85
N ILE A 288 -5.91 10.31 -15.93
CA ILE A 288 -4.82 9.33 -15.95
C ILE A 288 -3.54 10.04 -16.36
N ILE A 289 -2.44 9.71 -15.70
CA ILE A 289 -1.10 10.17 -16.04
C ILE A 289 -0.12 9.01 -15.87
N TYR A 290 0.72 8.82 -16.88
CA TYR A 290 1.88 7.92 -16.85
C TYR A 290 3.15 8.76 -17.03
N LEU A 291 4.20 8.38 -16.30
CA LEU A 291 5.48 9.09 -16.26
C LEU A 291 6.45 8.56 -17.33
N GLU A 292 5.90 8.31 -18.52
CA GLU A 292 6.59 7.79 -19.69
C GLU A 292 5.77 8.17 -20.93
N GLU A 293 6.35 8.00 -22.12
CA GLU A 293 5.66 8.24 -23.39
C GLU A 293 4.88 6.98 -23.83
N LEU A 294 3.56 7.11 -23.90
CA LEU A 294 2.60 6.10 -24.29
C LEU A 294 1.57 6.67 -25.27
N THR A 295 1.11 5.84 -26.18
CA THR A 295 -0.09 6.08 -26.98
C THR A 295 -1.36 5.97 -26.14
N ALA A 296 -2.48 6.51 -26.63
CA ALA A 296 -3.77 6.37 -25.95
C ALA A 296 -4.13 4.88 -25.72
N GLN A 297 -3.92 4.04 -26.74
CA GLN A 297 -4.20 2.61 -26.69
C GLN A 297 -3.40 1.92 -25.59
N GLU A 298 -2.11 2.26 -25.44
CA GLU A 298 -1.25 1.70 -24.39
C GLU A 298 -1.66 2.16 -22.99
N VAL A 299 -2.05 3.43 -22.83
CA VAL A 299 -2.57 3.96 -21.56
C VAL A 299 -3.81 3.18 -21.12
N PHE A 300 -4.81 3.05 -22.01
CA PHE A 300 -6.04 2.32 -21.69
C PHE A 300 -5.76 0.82 -21.46
N ALA A 301 -4.87 0.20 -22.25
CA ALA A 301 -4.49 -1.19 -22.05
C ALA A 301 -3.83 -1.43 -20.67
N LYS A 302 -2.93 -0.53 -20.22
CA LYS A 302 -2.36 -0.58 -18.87
C LYS A 302 -3.41 -0.43 -17.79
N GLU A 303 -4.37 0.48 -17.94
CA GLU A 303 -5.48 0.64 -17.00
C GLU A 303 -6.39 -0.61 -16.94
N HIS A 304 -6.66 -1.27 -18.07
CA HIS A 304 -7.39 -2.54 -18.08
C HIS A 304 -6.62 -3.66 -17.37
N GLN A 305 -5.31 -3.74 -17.57
CA GLN A 305 -4.45 -4.70 -16.89
C GLN A 305 -4.43 -4.43 -15.38
N TYR A 306 -4.29 -3.17 -14.97
CA TYR A 306 -4.33 -2.77 -13.57
C TYR A 306 -5.69 -3.09 -12.92
N ASN A 307 -6.80 -2.79 -13.59
CA ASN A 307 -8.13 -3.14 -13.11
C ASN A 307 -8.29 -4.66 -12.96
N THR A 308 -7.77 -5.45 -13.89
CA THR A 308 -7.77 -6.91 -13.84
C THR A 308 -6.96 -7.42 -12.64
N MET A 309 -5.72 -6.94 -12.48
CA MET A 309 -4.85 -7.29 -11.35
C MET A 309 -5.50 -6.96 -10.01
N LYS A 310 -6.06 -5.74 -9.87
CA LYS A 310 -6.78 -5.29 -8.68
C LYS A 310 -7.99 -6.17 -8.38
N THR A 311 -8.73 -6.58 -9.41
CA THR A 311 -9.88 -7.46 -9.27
C THR A 311 -9.47 -8.83 -8.71
N TRP A 312 -8.41 -9.43 -9.26
CA TRP A 312 -7.87 -10.70 -8.76
C TRP A 312 -7.30 -10.58 -7.35
N GLY A 313 -6.56 -9.50 -7.06
CA GLY A 313 -6.03 -9.22 -5.72
C GLY A 313 -7.14 -9.08 -4.67
N LEU A 314 -8.21 -8.34 -4.98
CA LEU A 314 -9.37 -8.19 -4.08
C LEU A 314 -10.17 -9.49 -3.94
N ARG A 315 -10.23 -10.33 -4.97
CA ARG A 315 -10.81 -11.68 -4.86
C ARG A 315 -10.00 -12.56 -3.91
N ALA A 316 -8.68 -12.59 -4.06
CA ALA A 316 -7.80 -13.36 -3.19
C ALA A 316 -7.88 -12.85 -1.73
N ALA A 317 -7.86 -11.53 -1.52
CA ALA A 317 -8.00 -10.93 -0.21
C ALA A 317 -9.38 -11.20 0.42
N GLY A 318 -10.46 -11.06 -0.35
CA GLY A 318 -11.81 -11.36 0.12
C GLY A 318 -12.00 -12.83 0.47
N TRP A 319 -11.48 -13.75 -0.35
CA TRP A 319 -11.48 -15.19 -0.06
C TRP A 319 -10.67 -15.51 1.21
N PHE A 320 -9.47 -14.96 1.33
CA PHE A 320 -8.63 -15.16 2.51
C PHE A 320 -9.32 -14.63 3.78
N LEU A 321 -9.96 -13.47 3.69
CA LEU A 321 -10.74 -12.91 4.79
C LEU A 321 -11.91 -13.82 5.17
N MET A 322 -12.61 -14.39 4.18
CA MET A 322 -13.67 -15.37 4.41
C MET A 322 -13.13 -16.63 5.09
N PHE A 323 -11.98 -17.14 4.67
CA PHE A 323 -11.32 -18.28 5.30
C PHE A 323 -10.96 -18.02 6.77
N VAL A 324 -10.34 -16.86 7.06
CA VAL A 324 -10.02 -16.44 8.44
C VAL A 324 -11.31 -16.27 9.26
N SER A 325 -12.36 -15.70 8.69
CA SER A 325 -13.65 -15.51 9.37
C SER A 325 -14.28 -16.83 9.82
N ILE A 326 -14.24 -17.85 8.95
CA ILE A 326 -14.78 -19.19 9.25
C ILE A 326 -13.90 -19.87 10.31
N GLN A 327 -12.57 -19.76 10.23
CA GLN A 327 -11.67 -20.30 11.25
C GLN A 327 -11.89 -19.66 12.63
N LEU A 328 -12.09 -18.34 12.70
CA LEU A 328 -12.38 -17.66 13.97
C LEU A 328 -13.71 -18.11 14.55
N THR A 329 -14.72 -18.31 13.70
CA THR A 329 -16.04 -18.79 14.11
C THR A 329 -16.02 -20.25 14.56
N THR A 330 -15.25 -21.12 13.91
CA THR A 330 -15.12 -22.54 14.30
C THR A 330 -14.24 -22.76 15.52
N ARG A 331 -13.47 -21.75 15.97
CA ARG A 331 -12.61 -21.85 17.16
C ARG A 331 -13.39 -22.18 18.43
N ILE A 332 -14.64 -21.73 18.56
CA ILE A 332 -15.48 -22.08 19.72
C ILE A 332 -15.81 -23.58 19.76
N LEU A 333 -15.95 -24.22 18.59
CA LEU A 333 -16.18 -25.67 18.49
C LEU A 333 -14.94 -26.45 18.94
N TYR A 334 -13.74 -25.95 18.61
CA TYR A 334 -12.49 -26.55 19.06
C TYR A 334 -12.35 -26.53 20.59
N THR A 335 -12.68 -25.40 21.25
CA THR A 335 -12.63 -25.32 22.72
C THR A 335 -13.56 -26.28 23.45
N LEU A 336 -14.62 -26.76 22.79
CA LEU A 336 -15.53 -27.76 23.37
C LEU A 336 -14.99 -29.19 23.28
N VAL A 337 -14.14 -29.49 22.29
CA VAL A 337 -13.58 -30.82 22.03
C VAL A 337 -12.18 -31.01 22.65
N ASP A 338 -11.57 -29.91 23.10
CA ASP A 338 -10.23 -29.85 23.70
C ASP A 338 -10.02 -30.75 24.92
N TRP A 339 -11.09 -31.28 25.57
CA TRP A 339 -10.92 -32.19 26.70
C TRP A 339 -10.32 -33.55 26.31
N VAL A 340 -10.50 -34.01 25.06
CA VAL A 340 -10.06 -35.34 24.60
C VAL A 340 -8.72 -35.23 23.85
N PRO A 341 -7.58 -35.64 24.46
CA PRO A 341 -6.25 -35.40 23.88
C PRO A 341 -6.03 -36.07 22.52
N LEU A 342 -6.60 -37.26 22.30
CA LEU A 342 -6.41 -38.03 21.08
C LEU A 342 -7.16 -37.46 19.87
N LEU A 343 -8.26 -36.73 20.10
CA LEU A 343 -9.11 -36.16 19.05
C LEU A 343 -8.72 -34.72 18.69
N ARG A 344 -7.99 -34.04 19.59
CA ARG A 344 -7.67 -32.62 19.49
C ARG A 344 -6.96 -32.24 18.18
N ASP A 345 -5.87 -32.94 17.87
CA ASP A 345 -5.06 -32.61 16.69
C ASP A 345 -5.78 -32.96 15.39
N LEU A 346 -6.48 -34.10 15.34
CA LEU A 346 -7.27 -34.55 14.19
C LEU A 346 -8.42 -33.57 13.89
N VAL A 347 -9.15 -33.15 14.91
CA VAL A 347 -10.25 -32.19 14.79
C VAL A 347 -9.72 -30.82 14.36
N SER A 348 -8.58 -30.37 14.90
CA SER A 348 -7.98 -29.09 14.51
C SER A 348 -7.60 -29.05 13.02
N PHE A 349 -7.06 -30.15 12.49
CA PHE A 349 -6.68 -30.25 11.09
C PHE A 349 -7.91 -30.38 10.18
N GLY A 350 -8.87 -31.23 10.57
CA GLY A 350 -10.13 -31.40 9.85
C GLY A 350 -10.95 -30.12 9.74
N LEU A 351 -11.04 -29.32 10.81
CA LEU A 351 -11.75 -28.04 10.82
C LEU A 351 -11.09 -27.00 9.90
N LYS A 352 -9.76 -27.01 9.77
CA LYS A 352 -9.05 -26.12 8.83
C LYS A 352 -9.33 -26.48 7.37
N ILE A 353 -9.29 -27.76 7.03
CA ILE A 353 -9.65 -28.24 5.68
C ILE A 353 -11.11 -27.90 5.38
N PHE A 354 -12.02 -28.17 6.33
CA PHE A 354 -13.42 -27.81 6.19
C PHE A 354 -13.60 -26.31 5.95
N ALA A 355 -12.96 -25.47 6.76
CA ALA A 355 -13.01 -24.02 6.60
C ALA A 355 -12.46 -23.57 5.24
N LEU A 356 -11.40 -24.20 4.75
CA LEU A 356 -10.82 -23.93 3.44
C LEU A 356 -11.83 -24.24 2.32
N CYS A 357 -12.38 -25.46 2.30
CA CYS A 357 -13.39 -25.86 1.32
C CYS A 357 -14.62 -24.95 1.37
N LEU A 358 -15.16 -24.69 2.56
CA LEU A 358 -16.33 -23.84 2.74
C LEU A 358 -16.07 -22.40 2.28
N SER A 359 -14.91 -21.83 2.62
CA SER A 359 -14.53 -20.48 2.17
C SER A 359 -14.39 -20.39 0.66
N CYS A 360 -13.80 -21.39 0.00
CA CYS A 360 -13.72 -21.47 -1.46
C CYS A 360 -15.12 -21.51 -2.08
N SER A 361 -15.98 -22.41 -1.62
CA SER A 361 -17.34 -22.57 -2.14
C SER A 361 -18.18 -21.30 -1.97
N LEU A 362 -18.16 -20.70 -0.77
CA LEU A 362 -18.91 -19.47 -0.50
C LEU A 362 -18.35 -18.27 -1.28
N SER A 363 -17.03 -18.14 -1.40
CA SER A 363 -16.42 -17.06 -2.19
C SER A 363 -16.78 -17.16 -3.67
N LEU A 364 -16.72 -18.37 -4.24
CA LEU A 364 -17.14 -18.62 -5.63
C LEU A 364 -18.63 -18.32 -5.82
N LEU A 365 -19.48 -18.69 -4.85
CA LEU A 365 -20.90 -18.36 -4.88
C LEU A 365 -21.11 -16.85 -4.90
N VAL A 366 -20.48 -16.10 -4.00
CA VAL A 366 -20.62 -14.63 -3.93
C VAL A 366 -20.15 -13.97 -5.22
N ILE A 367 -19.01 -14.39 -5.78
CA ILE A 367 -18.51 -13.90 -7.07
C ILE A 367 -19.51 -14.22 -8.18
N GLY A 368 -20.04 -15.44 -8.22
CA GLY A 368 -21.04 -15.88 -9.20
C GLY A 368 -22.34 -15.07 -9.11
N VAL A 369 -22.82 -14.77 -7.90
CA VAL A 369 -23.96 -13.87 -7.68
C VAL A 369 -23.64 -12.45 -8.15
N GLY A 370 -22.43 -11.96 -7.91
CA GLY A 370 -21.95 -10.69 -8.46
C GLY A 370 -22.01 -10.67 -9.98
N TRP A 371 -21.62 -11.76 -10.65
CA TRP A 371 -21.72 -11.87 -12.11
C TRP A 371 -23.16 -11.89 -12.61
N LEU A 372 -24.07 -12.56 -11.92
CA LEU A 372 -25.50 -12.52 -12.26
C LEU A 372 -26.07 -11.11 -12.16
N PHE A 373 -25.66 -10.35 -11.15
CA PHE A 373 -26.15 -9.00 -10.92
C PHE A 373 -25.55 -7.97 -11.90
N TYR A 374 -24.22 -7.97 -12.06
CA TYR A 374 -23.52 -6.96 -12.86
C TYR A 374 -23.33 -7.37 -14.34
N ARG A 375 -23.30 -8.67 -14.66
CA ARG A 375 -23.08 -9.20 -16.03
C ARG A 375 -24.10 -10.31 -16.38
N PRO A 376 -25.42 -10.02 -16.35
CA PRO A 376 -26.47 -11.05 -16.45
C PRO A 376 -26.39 -11.90 -17.72
N LEU A 377 -26.02 -11.31 -18.87
CA LEU A 377 -25.89 -12.03 -20.14
C LEU A 377 -24.74 -13.06 -20.13
N VAL A 378 -23.58 -12.67 -19.60
CA VAL A 378 -22.42 -13.57 -19.47
C VAL A 378 -22.73 -14.70 -18.49
N ALA A 379 -23.34 -14.35 -17.36
CA ALA A 379 -23.74 -15.34 -16.36
C ALA A 379 -24.80 -16.33 -16.90
N ALA A 380 -25.79 -15.84 -17.65
CA ALA A 380 -26.78 -16.69 -18.31
C ALA A 380 -26.15 -17.61 -19.36
N GLY A 381 -25.21 -17.10 -20.17
CA GLY A 381 -24.49 -17.90 -21.16
C GLY A 381 -23.66 -19.02 -20.51
N LEU A 382 -22.93 -18.71 -19.43
CA LEU A 382 -22.19 -19.71 -18.66
C LEU A 382 -23.12 -20.72 -17.98
N GLY A 383 -24.26 -20.26 -17.45
CA GLY A 383 -25.29 -21.13 -16.89
C GLY A 383 -25.87 -22.10 -17.93
N ALA A 384 -26.16 -21.61 -19.14
CA ALA A 384 -26.61 -22.45 -20.25
C ALA A 384 -25.54 -23.50 -20.63
N LEU A 385 -24.27 -23.09 -20.74
CA LEU A 385 -23.15 -24.00 -21.00
C LEU A 385 -23.00 -25.07 -19.90
N ALA A 386 -23.17 -24.69 -18.64
CA ALA A 386 -23.10 -25.62 -17.51
C ALA A 386 -24.23 -26.66 -17.51
N LEU A 387 -25.41 -26.30 -18.04
CA LEU A 387 -26.55 -27.22 -18.14
C LEU A 387 -26.51 -28.13 -19.38
N LEU A 388 -25.70 -27.81 -20.41
CA LEU A 388 -25.59 -28.61 -21.64
C LEU A 388 -25.33 -30.12 -21.39
N PRO A 389 -24.38 -30.54 -20.52
CA PRO A 389 -24.14 -31.96 -20.26
C PRO A 389 -25.34 -32.68 -19.64
N VAL A 390 -26.11 -31.99 -18.79
CA VAL A 390 -27.32 -32.54 -18.15
C VAL A 390 -28.43 -32.75 -19.19
N PHE A 391 -28.60 -31.79 -20.09
CA PHE A 391 -29.54 -31.93 -21.21
C PHE A 391 -29.13 -33.05 -22.15
N LEU A 392 -27.85 -33.15 -22.53
CA LEU A 392 -27.33 -34.23 -23.38
C LEU A 392 -27.51 -35.62 -22.75
N ALA A 393 -27.23 -35.76 -21.45
CA ALA A 393 -27.42 -37.00 -20.71
C ALA A 393 -28.90 -37.42 -20.63
N ARG A 394 -29.82 -36.45 -20.51
CA ARG A 394 -31.28 -36.72 -20.51
C ARG A 394 -31.82 -37.06 -21.90
N SER A 395 -31.28 -36.48 -22.98
CA SER A 395 -31.67 -36.79 -24.36
C SER A 395 -31.14 -38.13 -24.87
N GLY A 396 -30.11 -38.69 -24.22
CA GLY A 396 -29.48 -39.96 -24.60
C GLY A 396 -30.10 -41.23 -24.01
N LEU A 397 -31.19 -41.12 -23.22
CA LEU A 397 -31.90 -42.27 -22.65
C LEU A 397 -33.03 -42.73 -23.60
N PRO A 398 -32.91 -43.88 -24.31
CA PRO A 398 -34.02 -44.44 -25.06
C PRO A 398 -35.15 -44.84 -24.10
N GLN A 399 -36.40 -44.48 -24.44
CA GLN A 399 -37.58 -44.94 -23.71
C GLN A 399 -37.56 -46.47 -23.62
N LYS A 400 -37.45 -47.01 -22.41
CA LYS A 400 -37.78 -48.43 -22.15
C LYS A 400 -39.23 -48.62 -22.57
N LYS A 401 -39.46 -49.33 -23.68
CA LYS A 401 -40.75 -49.96 -23.97
C LYS A 401 -41.03 -50.92 -22.81
N ASN A 402 -42.08 -50.63 -22.04
CA ASN A 402 -42.65 -51.60 -21.12
C ASN A 402 -43.46 -52.60 -21.98
N GLU A 403 -43.02 -53.85 -22.00
CA GLU A 403 -43.89 -55.02 -22.27
C GLU A 403 -44.24 -55.68 -20.94
#